data_AF-E2C7Q9-F1
#
_entry.id   AF-E2C7Q9-F1
#
_cell.length_a   1.000
_cell.length_b   1.000
_cell.length_c   1.000
_cell.angle_alpha   90.00
_cell.angle_beta   90.00
_cell.angle_gamma   90.00
#
_symmetry.space_group_name_H-M   'P 1'
#
loop_
_entity.id
_entity.type
_entity.pdbx_description
1 polymer ?
#
loop_
_entity_poly.entity_id
_entity_poly.type
_entity_poly.pdbx_seq_one_letter_code
_entity_poly.pdbx_strand_id
1 'polypeptide(L)'
;MRSQASGRYITTRHILLHRYLDLTQEPLLLSSPGSTLKNSSLFPSIFNVAAKAEIYVNATCGEEGPETFCKPSEPSRCSVCDSRSPDPGKRHHISNVLHLNSGRWWQSPSLARGHYEHVTILLDLNQVRK
;
A
#
# COMPACT_ATOMS: atom_id res chain seq x y z
N MET A 1 3.28 3.96 -24.13
CA MET A 1 3.40 4.64 -22.82
C MET A 1 2.92 3.67 -21.74
N ARG A 2 3.72 3.40 -20.70
CA ARG A 2 3.32 2.58 -19.54
C ARG A 2 2.37 3.38 -18.65
N SER A 3 1.29 2.76 -18.17
CA SER A 3 0.40 3.41 -17.19
C SER A 3 1.02 3.36 -15.79
N GLN A 4 1.11 4.51 -15.13
CA GLN A 4 1.64 4.63 -13.76
C GLN A 4 0.62 5.34 -12.87
N ALA A 5 0.58 4.96 -11.58
CA ALA A 5 -0.13 5.69 -10.54
C ALA A 5 0.86 6.03 -9.41
N SER A 6 0.84 7.29 -8.93
CA SER A 6 1.74 7.76 -7.88
C SER A 6 0.95 8.54 -6.83
N GLY A 7 1.27 8.32 -5.56
CA GLY A 7 0.70 9.04 -4.43
C GLY A 7 1.78 9.59 -3.51
N ARG A 8 1.59 10.81 -2.99
CA ARG A 8 2.37 11.36 -1.87
C ARG A 8 1.57 11.21 -0.59
N TYR A 9 2.17 10.58 0.41
CA TYR A 9 1.55 10.36 1.71
C TYR A 9 2.27 11.22 2.74
N ILE A 10 1.50 11.97 3.54
CA ILE A 10 2.04 12.86 4.57
C ILE A 10 2.06 12.10 5.90
N THR A 11 3.23 12.02 6.55
CA THR A 11 3.36 11.41 7.88
C THR A 11 3.06 12.48 8.94
N THR A 12 1.84 12.54 9.47
CA THR A 12 1.53 13.48 10.57
C THR A 12 1.87 12.86 11.93
N ARG A 13 2.97 13.37 12.51
CA ARG A 13 3.47 13.28 13.90
C ARG A 13 3.54 11.94 14.67
N HIS A 14 2.81 10.86 14.34
CA HIS A 14 2.79 9.65 15.19
C HIS A 14 2.72 8.33 14.41
N ILE A 15 3.45 8.21 13.29
CA ILE A 15 3.49 7.03 12.41
C ILE A 15 2.24 6.95 11.53
N LEU A 16 2.46 6.85 10.22
CA LEU A 16 1.43 6.50 9.26
C LEU A 16 1.06 5.03 9.51
N LEU A 17 0.19 4.78 10.49
CA LEU A 17 -0.62 3.57 10.56
C LEU A 17 -1.84 3.77 9.64
N HIS A 18 -1.62 4.21 8.39
CA HIS A 18 -2.63 3.98 7.38
C HIS A 18 -2.51 2.53 6.97
N ARG A 19 -3.25 1.68 7.69
CA ARG A 19 -3.66 0.35 7.26
C ARG A 19 -4.58 0.43 6.02
N TYR A 20 -4.32 1.37 5.11
CA TYR A 20 -5.16 1.70 3.97
C TYR A 20 -4.33 2.46 2.93
N LEU A 21 -3.52 1.73 2.17
CA LEU A 21 -3.71 1.80 0.73
C LEU A 21 -5.01 1.02 0.47
N ASP A 22 -6.14 1.69 0.65
CA ASP A 22 -7.42 1.11 0.25
C ASP A 22 -7.45 1.12 -1.26
N LEU A 23 -6.92 0.04 -1.86
CA LEU A 23 -7.23 -0.31 -3.23
C LEU A 23 -8.50 -1.18 -3.28
N THR A 24 -9.25 -1.30 -2.17
CA THR A 24 -10.62 -1.78 -2.27
C THR A 24 -11.47 -0.63 -2.80
N GLN A 25 -11.70 -0.70 -4.10
CA GLN A 25 -12.93 -0.18 -4.64
C GLN A 25 -14.03 -0.98 -3.94
N GLU A 26 -14.75 -0.33 -3.02
CA GLU A 26 -16.05 -0.79 -2.55
C GLU A 26 -16.82 -1.34 -3.76
N PRO A 27 -17.14 -2.65 -3.83
CA PRO A 27 -18.09 -3.11 -4.80
C PRO A 27 -19.44 -2.61 -4.31
N LEU A 28 -19.79 -1.36 -4.65
CA LEU A 28 -21.18 -0.97 -4.69
C LEU A 28 -21.84 -1.93 -5.67
N LEU A 29 -22.58 -2.87 -5.10
CA LEU A 29 -23.38 -3.88 -5.78
C LEU A 29 -24.30 -3.16 -6.77
N LEU A 30 -23.91 -3.05 -8.04
CA LEU A 30 -24.86 -2.84 -9.12
C LEU A 30 -25.39 -4.23 -9.54
N SER A 31 -26.31 -4.76 -8.74
CA SER A 31 -27.26 -5.72 -9.26
C SER A 31 -28.14 -4.96 -10.26
N SER A 32 -27.87 -5.09 -11.55
CA SER A 32 -28.84 -4.67 -12.57
C SER A 32 -29.61 -5.91 -13.04
N PRO A 33 -30.94 -5.97 -12.82
CA PRO A 33 -31.79 -6.88 -13.55
C PRO A 33 -32.07 -6.25 -14.92
N GLY A 34 -31.60 -6.86 -16.01
CA GLY A 34 -31.74 -6.20 -17.32
C GLY A 34 -31.51 -7.10 -18.52
N SER A 35 -32.61 -7.74 -18.95
CA SER A 35 -33.10 -7.73 -20.34
C SER A 35 -32.10 -7.68 -21.50
N THR A 36 -32.22 -8.69 -22.36
CA THR A 36 -31.74 -8.73 -23.74
C THR A 36 -31.88 -7.40 -24.49
N LEU A 37 -30.77 -6.81 -24.95
CA LEU A 37 -30.72 -5.98 -26.15
C LEU A 37 -29.28 -5.86 -26.68
N LYS A 38 -29.13 -6.14 -27.97
CA LYS A 38 -27.89 -6.13 -28.75
C LYS A 38 -27.32 -4.71 -28.86
N ASN A 39 -26.25 -4.47 -28.13
CA ASN A 39 -25.03 -3.75 -28.51
C ASN A 39 -24.10 -3.89 -27.30
N SER A 40 -23.51 -5.08 -27.15
CA SER A 40 -22.76 -5.44 -25.94
C SER A 40 -21.44 -4.68 -25.92
N SER A 41 -21.46 -3.53 -25.25
CA SER A 41 -20.25 -2.82 -24.86
C SER A 41 -19.32 -3.82 -24.14
N LEU A 42 -18.18 -4.13 -24.77
CA LEU A 42 -17.19 -5.08 -24.25
C LEU A 42 -16.32 -4.35 -23.23
N PHE A 43 -16.81 -4.24 -22.00
CA PHE A 43 -15.96 -3.83 -20.88
C PHE A 43 -15.23 -5.05 -20.30
N PRO A 44 -13.93 -4.95 -20.01
CA PRO A 44 -13.22 -6.03 -19.32
C PRO A 44 -13.79 -6.26 -17.92
N SER A 45 -13.65 -7.48 -17.42
CA SER A 45 -13.99 -7.81 -16.03
C SER A 45 -13.22 -6.90 -15.06
N ILE A 46 -13.85 -6.51 -13.96
CA ILE A 46 -13.24 -5.69 -12.91
C ILE A 46 -12.28 -6.58 -12.10
N PHE A 47 -11.04 -6.14 -11.92
CA PHE A 47 -10.04 -6.84 -11.11
C PHE A 47 -9.12 -5.86 -10.37
N ASN A 48 -8.44 -6.34 -9.32
CA ASN A 48 -7.44 -5.54 -8.61
C ASN A 48 -6.18 -5.36 -9.46
N VAL A 49 -5.98 -4.15 -9.98
CA VAL A 49 -4.85 -3.81 -10.85
C VAL A 49 -3.50 -3.86 -10.15
N ALA A 50 -3.44 -3.67 -8.82
CA ALA A 50 -2.18 -3.71 -8.09
C ALA A 50 -1.59 -5.11 -7.98
N ALA A 51 -2.41 -6.16 -8.06
CA ALA A 51 -1.91 -7.54 -8.01
C ALA A 51 -0.94 -7.90 -9.16
N LYS A 52 -0.92 -7.10 -10.23
CA LYS A 52 -0.03 -7.27 -11.39
C LYS A 52 0.94 -6.10 -11.58
N ALA A 53 0.97 -5.17 -10.63
CA ALA A 53 1.80 -3.99 -10.70
C ALA A 53 3.15 -4.21 -10.03
N GLU A 54 4.15 -3.44 -10.45
CA GLU A 54 5.37 -3.25 -9.68
C GLU A 54 5.19 -2.07 -8.73
N ILE A 55 5.67 -2.20 -7.50
CA ILE A 55 5.54 -1.17 -6.47
C ILE A 55 6.92 -0.69 -6.00
N TYR A 56 7.06 0.61 -5.90
CA TYR A 56 8.27 1.29 -5.47
C TYR A 56 7.94 2.31 -4.39
N VAL A 57 8.86 2.53 -3.46
CA VAL A 57 8.74 3.54 -2.41
C VAL A 57 10.09 4.20 -2.18
N ASN A 58 10.09 5.47 -1.81
CA ASN A 58 11.33 6.21 -1.55
C ASN A 58 11.94 5.92 -0.16
N ALA A 59 11.18 5.35 0.77
CA ALA A 59 11.64 5.07 2.12
C ALA A 59 10.79 3.98 2.79
N THR A 60 11.45 3.03 3.45
CA THR A 60 10.79 2.02 4.30
C THR A 60 11.47 1.96 5.67
N CYS A 61 10.69 1.67 6.71
CA CYS A 61 11.26 1.58 8.04
C CYS A 61 12.32 0.47 8.15
N GLY A 62 13.33 0.70 8.98
CA GLY A 62 14.32 -0.33 9.29
C GLY A 62 15.40 -0.58 8.21
N GLU A 63 15.43 0.18 7.10
CA GLU A 63 16.43 0.02 6.03
C GLU A 63 17.84 0.44 6.48
N GLU A 64 17.94 1.53 7.25
CA GLU A 64 19.22 2.04 7.78
C GLU A 64 19.63 1.42 9.12
N GLY A 65 18.80 0.53 9.67
CA GLY A 65 18.98 -0.08 11.00
C GLY A 65 17.67 -0.14 11.78
N PRO A 66 17.64 -0.90 12.90
CA PRO A 66 16.44 -1.03 13.72
C PRO A 66 15.94 0.32 14.23
N GLU A 67 14.63 0.55 14.16
CA GLU A 67 13.99 1.74 14.71
C GLU A 67 12.73 1.41 15.51
N THR A 68 12.47 2.20 16.55
CA THR A 68 11.32 2.01 17.44
C THR A 68 10.13 2.82 16.94
N PHE A 69 8.95 2.21 16.96
CA PHE A 69 7.68 2.86 16.63
C PHE A 69 6.62 2.47 17.67
N CYS A 70 5.67 3.37 17.95
CA CYS A 70 4.60 3.13 18.93
C CYS A 70 3.25 3.36 18.27
N LYS A 71 2.27 2.50 18.52
CA LYS A 71 0.93 2.69 17.96
C LYS A 71 0.23 3.86 18.66
N PRO A 72 -0.41 4.80 17.95
CA PRO A 72 -1.16 5.87 18.59
C PRO A 72 -2.27 5.38 19.54
N SER A 73 -2.88 4.24 19.21
CA SER A 73 -3.91 3.59 20.04
C SER A 73 -3.36 2.97 21.33
N GLU A 74 -2.07 2.67 21.38
CA GLU A 74 -1.38 1.98 22.47
C GLU A 74 0.01 2.63 22.69
N PRO A 75 0.08 3.89 23.15
CA PRO A 75 1.34 4.66 23.20
C PRO A 75 2.37 4.06 24.17
N SER A 76 1.93 3.24 25.13
CA SER A 76 2.80 2.50 26.05
C SER A 76 3.38 1.22 25.46
N ARG A 77 2.92 0.79 24.26
CA ARG A 77 3.36 -0.44 23.59
C ARG A 77 4.03 -0.10 22.27
N CYS A 78 5.35 0.00 22.35
CA CYS A 78 6.21 0.21 21.19
C CYS A 78 6.78 -1.11 20.67
N SER A 79 7.05 -1.14 19.38
CA SER A 79 7.64 -2.25 18.65
C SER A 79 8.88 -1.76 17.89
N VAL A 80 9.67 -2.70 17.39
CA VAL A 80 10.85 -2.41 16.56
C VAL A 80 10.56 -2.79 15.12
N CYS A 81 10.86 -1.89 14.20
CA CYS A 81 10.97 -2.19 12.77
C CYS A 81 12.44 -2.38 12.40
N ASP A 82 12.75 -3.51 11.75
CA ASP A 82 14.08 -3.80 11.22
C ASP A 82 13.94 -4.64 9.95
N SER A 83 14.34 -4.07 8.81
CA SER A 83 14.25 -4.71 7.50
C SER A 83 15.12 -5.97 7.37
N ARG A 84 16.18 -6.06 8.19
CA ARG A 84 17.14 -7.18 8.19
C ARG A 84 16.89 -8.16 9.33
N SER A 85 15.86 -7.94 10.13
CA SER A 85 15.55 -8.80 11.28
C SER A 85 15.21 -10.22 10.81
N PRO A 86 15.69 -11.26 11.52
CA PRO A 86 15.27 -12.64 11.26
C PRO A 86 13.77 -12.83 11.54
N ASP A 87 13.22 -12.08 12.51
CA ASP A 87 11.80 -12.07 12.84
C ASP A 87 10.99 -11.38 11.71
N PRO A 88 10.10 -12.10 10.99
CA PRO A 88 9.20 -11.52 9.99
C PRO A 88 8.25 -10.46 10.55
N GLY A 89 7.89 -10.52 11.83
CA GLY A 89 6.97 -9.57 12.47
C GLY A 89 7.53 -8.15 12.58
N LYS A 90 8.85 -7.99 12.43
CA LYS A 90 9.55 -6.70 12.46
C LYS A 90 9.86 -6.14 11.06
N ARG A 91 9.48 -6.87 10.00
CA ARG A 91 9.76 -6.53 8.61
C ARG A 91 8.52 -5.98 7.91
N HIS A 92 8.58 -4.72 7.46
CA HIS A 92 7.43 -4.01 6.88
C HIS A 92 7.71 -3.49 5.46
N HIS A 93 8.15 -4.39 4.57
CA HIS A 93 8.49 -4.06 3.17
C HIS A 93 7.28 -3.57 2.36
N ILE A 94 7.54 -2.75 1.32
CA ILE A 94 6.51 -2.20 0.43
C ILE A 94 5.69 -3.28 -0.30
N SER A 95 6.31 -4.42 -0.59
CA SER A 95 5.65 -5.58 -1.21
C SER A 95 4.52 -6.16 -0.35
N ASN A 96 4.50 -5.94 0.97
CA ASN A 96 3.43 -6.39 1.85
C ASN A 96 2.05 -5.84 1.43
N VAL A 97 2.01 -4.66 0.79
CA VAL A 97 0.77 -4.03 0.29
C VAL A 97 0.13 -4.86 -0.84
N LEU A 98 0.94 -5.60 -1.62
CA LEU A 98 0.44 -6.42 -2.73
C LEU A 98 -0.16 -7.75 -2.26
N HIS A 99 0.14 -8.17 -1.02
CA HIS A 99 -0.29 -9.44 -0.46
C HIS A 99 -1.61 -9.32 0.32
N LEU A 100 -2.73 -9.45 -0.41
CA LEU A 100 -4.07 -9.50 0.15
C LEU A 100 -4.18 -10.54 1.28
N ASN A 101 -4.91 -10.20 2.34
CA ASN A 101 -5.22 -11.06 3.50
C ASN A 101 -4.02 -11.55 4.34
N SER A 102 -2.80 -11.03 4.13
CA SER A 102 -1.63 -11.49 4.89
C SER A 102 -1.51 -10.92 6.31
N GLY A 103 -2.29 -9.89 6.66
CA GLY A 103 -2.15 -9.16 7.92
C GLY A 103 -0.83 -8.37 8.04
N ARG A 104 0.03 -8.43 7.02
CA ARG A 104 1.28 -7.67 6.93
C ARG A 104 1.01 -6.32 6.30
N TRP A 105 1.79 -5.33 6.68
CA TRP A 105 1.69 -3.96 6.16
C TRP A 105 3.08 -3.45 5.77
N TRP A 106 3.10 -2.39 4.97
CA TRP A 106 4.28 -1.55 4.76
C TRP A 106 4.28 -0.41 5.77
N GLN A 107 5.46 0.04 6.18
CA GLN A 107 5.62 1.12 7.15
C GLN A 107 6.71 2.09 6.71
N SER A 108 6.39 3.40 6.70
CA SER A 108 7.37 4.47 6.50
C SER A 108 8.33 4.57 7.70
N PRO A 109 9.54 5.14 7.52
CA PRO A 109 10.40 5.45 8.65
C PRO A 109 9.74 6.38 9.67
N SER A 110 10.24 6.36 10.90
CA SER A 110 9.79 7.25 11.96
C SER A 110 10.28 8.70 11.72
N LEU A 111 9.52 9.68 12.19
CA LEU A 111 9.94 11.10 12.15
C LEU A 111 11.19 11.38 13.00
N ALA A 112 11.52 10.49 13.94
CA ALA A 112 12.75 10.58 14.71
C ALA A 112 14.01 10.37 13.83
N ARG A 113 13.87 9.73 12.66
CA ARG A 113 14.95 9.48 11.70
C ARG A 113 15.20 10.62 10.71
N GLY A 114 14.40 11.69 10.72
CA GLY A 114 14.59 12.86 9.85
C GLY A 114 13.32 13.32 9.14
N HIS A 115 13.47 14.01 8.01
CA HIS A 115 12.38 14.63 7.25
C HIS A 115 11.61 13.63 6.37
N TYR A 116 11.10 12.55 6.97
CA TYR A 116 10.16 11.62 6.31
C TYR A 116 8.71 12.12 6.32
N GLU A 117 8.51 13.44 6.46
CA GLU A 117 7.20 14.11 6.42
C GLU A 117 6.41 13.75 5.15
N HIS A 118 7.12 13.42 4.08
CA HIS A 118 6.56 12.99 2.80
C HIS A 118 7.24 11.72 2.32
N VAL A 119 6.41 10.72 2.00
CA VAL A 119 6.83 9.48 1.34
C VAL A 119 6.06 9.34 0.03
N THR A 120 6.75 8.85 -0.99
CA THR A 120 6.18 8.65 -2.34
C THR A 120 6.12 7.17 -2.63
N ILE A 121 4.92 6.68 -2.95
CA ILE A 121 4.70 5.32 -3.42
C ILE A 121 4.31 5.41 -4.89
N LEU A 122 5.02 4.64 -5.72
CA LEU A 122 4.80 4.52 -7.15
C LEU A 122 4.34 3.10 -7.47
N LEU A 123 3.26 3.00 -8.24
CA LEU A 123 2.72 1.76 -8.74
C LEU A 123 2.81 1.77 -10.28
N ASP A 124 3.71 0.98 -10.86
CA ASP A 124 3.77 0.74 -12.31
C ASP A 124 2.79 -0.38 -12.66
N LEU A 125 1.69 -0.03 -13.32
CA LEU A 125 0.63 -0.99 -13.66
C LEU A 125 1.04 -1.91 -14.82
N ASN A 126 2.18 -1.66 -15.46
CA ASN A 126 2.67 -2.40 -16.63
C ASN A 126 1.64 -2.51 -17.78
N GLN A 127 0.63 -1.63 -17.81
CA GLN A 127 -0.37 -1.62 -18.87
C GLN A 127 0.21 -0.92 -20.10
N VAL A 128 0.33 -1.69 -21.18
CA VAL A 128 0.68 -1.20 -22.50
C VAL A 128 -0.63 -0.90 -23.23
N ARG A 129 -0.84 0.35 -23.65
CA ARG A 129 -1.91 0.63 -24.63
C ARG A 129 -1.53 -0.08 -25.93
N LYS A 130 -2.36 -1.03 -26.37
CA LYS A 130 -2.33 -1.52 -27.75
C LYS A 130 -3.09 -0.55 -28.65
#